data_AF-A0A946PWL0-F1
#
_entry.id   AF-A0A946PWL0-F1
#
_cell.length_a   1.000
_cell.length_b   1.000
_cell.length_c   1.000
_cell.angle_alpha   90.00
_cell.angle_beta   90.00
_cell.angle_gamma   90.00
#
_symmetry.space_group_name_H-M   'P 1'
#
loop_
_entity.id
_entity.type
_entity.pdbx_description
1 polymer ?
#
loop_
_entity_poly.entity_id
_entity_poly.type
_entity_poly.pdbx_seq_one_letter_code
_entity_poly.pdbx_strand_id
1 'polypeptide(L)' 'MSSKSVKRSRAYTKVDTKKNIQIDDLYIHLTVSVGVATISPKATKPEDLFREVDDLLYKAKAKGGNRIVSEGSEK' A
#
# COMPACT_ATOMS: atom_id res chain seq x y z
N MET A 1 -19.40 23.70 7.07
CA MET A 1 -18.08 23.16 6.69
C MET A 1 -17.67 22.12 7.73
N SER A 2 -17.83 20.83 7.43
CA SER A 2 -17.42 19.75 8.34
C SER A 2 -16.53 18.79 7.56
N SER A 3 -15.22 19.03 7.62
CA SER A 3 -14.20 18.13 7.10
C SER A 3 -14.08 16.96 8.08
N LYS A 4 -14.78 15.85 7.77
CA LYS A 4 -14.56 14.58 8.49
C LYS A 4 -13.14 14.10 8.17
N SER A 5 -12.23 14.28 9.12
CA SER A 5 -10.89 13.71 9.12
C SER A 5 -10.98 12.19 8.91
N VAL A 6 -10.63 11.74 7.71
CA VAL A 6 -10.45 10.33 7.41
C VAL A 6 -9.39 9.81 8.39
N LYS A 7 -9.81 8.91 9.29
CA LYS A 7 -8.93 8.26 10.27
C LYS A 7 -7.76 7.65 9.51
N ARG A 8 -6.60 8.31 9.61
CA ARG A 8 -5.30 7.89 9.09
C ARG A 8 -5.17 6.38 9.30
N SER A 9 -4.91 5.69 8.19
CA SER A 9 -4.69 4.27 8.10
C SER A 9 -4.00 3.75 9.37
N ARG A 10 -4.76 3.03 10.21
CA ARG A 10 -4.17 1.99 11.06
C ARG A 10 -3.56 0.99 10.08
N ALA A 11 -2.32 1.27 9.70
CA ALA A 11 -1.62 0.61 8.62
C ALA A 11 -1.47 -0.86 9.00
N TYR A 12 -2.14 -1.73 8.26
CA TYR A 12 -1.85 -3.14 8.29
C TYR A 12 -0.38 -3.29 7.90
N THR A 13 0.48 -3.74 8.82
CA THR A 13 1.92 -3.87 8.56
C THR A 13 2.24 -5.04 7.64
N LYS A 14 1.31 -5.99 7.54
CA LYS A 14 1.33 -7.17 6.66
C LYS A 14 -0.06 -7.36 6.07
N VAL A 15 -0.12 -7.78 4.81
CA VAL A 15 -1.37 -8.18 4.17
C VAL A 15 -1.27 -9.67 3.89
N ASP A 16 -1.65 -10.42 4.91
CA ASP A 16 -1.74 -11.87 4.82
C ASP A 16 -3.17 -12.25 4.40
N THR A 17 -3.30 -13.04 3.33
CA THR A 17 -4.60 -13.65 3.06
C THR A 17 -4.83 -14.68 4.16
N LYS A 18 -5.78 -14.40 5.07
CA LYS A 18 -6.11 -15.23 6.25
C LYS A 18 -6.33 -16.73 5.97
N LYS A 19 -6.47 -17.13 4.71
CA LYS A 19 -6.51 -18.52 4.25
C LYS A 19 -5.55 -18.67 3.09
N ASN A 20 -4.73 -19.73 3.15
CA ASN A 20 -4.04 -20.25 1.97
C ASN A 20 -5.08 -20.50 0.88
N ILE A 21 -4.74 -20.16 -0.36
CA ILE A 21 -5.60 -20.44 -1.51
C ILE A 21 -5.37 -21.91 -1.87
N GLN A 22 -6.44 -22.70 -1.85
CA GLN A 22 -6.39 -24.07 -2.33
C GLN A 22 -6.69 -24.10 -3.82
N ILE A 23 -5.77 -24.64 -4.61
CA ILE A 23 -5.95 -24.94 -6.03
C ILE A 23 -5.64 -26.42 -6.18
N ASP A 24 -6.67 -27.21 -6.50
CA ASP A 24 -6.62 -28.68 -6.49
C ASP A 24 -6.11 -29.22 -5.13
N ASP A 25 -4.98 -29.92 -5.14
CA ASP A 25 -4.31 -30.48 -3.96
C ASP A 25 -3.19 -29.57 -3.40
N LEU A 26 -3.01 -28.35 -3.94
CA LEU A 26 -1.97 -27.42 -3.54
C LEU A 26 -2.51 -26.30 -2.64
N TYR A 27 -1.81 -26.05 -1.53
CA TYR A 27 -2.03 -24.89 -0.67
C TYR A 27 -1.01 -23.80 -0.97
N ILE A 28 -1.47 -22.67 -1.48
CA ILE A 28 -0.63 -21.52 -1.82
C ILE A 28 -0.74 -20.47 -0.73
N HIS A 29 0.39 -20.16 -0.09
CA HIS A 29 0.50 -19.01 0.80
C HIS A 29 0.69 -17.74 -0.03
N LEU A 30 -0.38 -16.96 -0.19
CA LEU A 30 -0.38 -15.72 -0.98
C LEU A 30 -0.25 -14.50 -0.06
N THR A 31 0.55 -13.53 -0.49
CA THR A 31 0.65 -12.23 0.18
C THR A 31 0.62 -11.12 -0.86
N VAL A 32 0.35 -9.89 -0.43
CA VAL A 32 0.44 -8.72 -1.31
C VAL A 32 1.37 -7.66 -0.73
N SER A 33 2.03 -6.92 -1.62
CA SER A 33 2.79 -5.72 -1.27
C SER A 33 2.02 -4.51 -1.77
N VAL A 34 1.97 -3.44 -0.98
CA VAL A 34 1.13 -2.28 -1.28
C VAL A 34 1.92 -0.99 -1.09
N GLY A 35 1.92 -0.13 -2.12
CA GLY A 35 2.33 1.27 -2.02
C GLY A 35 1.10 2.15 -1.84
N VAL A 36 1.16 3.13 -0.93
CA VAL A 36 0.06 4.07 -0.68
C VAL A 36 0.60 5.50 -0.70
N ALA A 37 0.19 6.28 -1.69
CA ALA A 37 0.49 7.69 -1.79
C ALA A 37 -0.76 8.55 -1.57
N THR A 38 -0.55 9.80 -1.17
CA THR A 38 -1.62 10.80 -1.08
C THR A 38 -1.34 11.91 -2.09
N ILE A 39 -2.37 12.39 -2.78
CA ILE A 39 -2.21 13.52 -3.71
C ILE A 39 -1.59 14.71 -2.98
N SER A 40 -0.38 15.06 -3.41
CA SER A 40 0.35 16.23 -2.93
C SER A 40 -0.14 17.50 -3.65
N PRO A 41 -0.17 18.67 -2.98
CA PRO A 41 -0.42 19.95 -3.65
C PRO A 41 0.60 20.28 -4.76
N LYS A 42 1.74 19.59 -4.80
CA LYS A 42 2.76 19.73 -5.85
C LYS A 42 2.50 18.86 -7.07
N ALA A 43 1.56 17.91 -6.98
CA ALA A 43 1.21 17.06 -8.11
C ALA A 43 0.53 17.92 -9.19
N THR A 44 1.08 17.88 -10.39
CA THR A 44 0.57 18.66 -11.52
C THR A 44 -0.28 17.82 -12.45
N LYS A 45 -0.05 16.50 -12.45
CA LYS A 45 -0.77 15.53 -13.26
C LYS A 45 -1.04 14.23 -12.49
N PRO A 46 -2.06 13.44 -12.87
CA PRO A 46 -2.33 12.15 -12.23
C PRO A 46 -1.14 11.19 -12.24
N GLU A 47 -0.30 11.25 -13.28
CA GLU A 47 0.88 10.39 -13.41
C GLU A 47 1.91 10.61 -12.29
N ASP A 48 1.94 11.81 -11.69
CA ASP A 48 2.82 12.11 -10.57
C ASP A 48 2.46 11.25 -9.34
N LEU A 49 1.15 11.07 -9.08
CA LEU A 49 0.66 10.20 -8.01
C LEU A 49 0.98 8.73 -8.30
N PHE A 50 0.78 8.28 -9.55
CA PHE A 50 1.06 6.89 -9.92
C PHE A 50 2.54 6.54 -9.76
N ARG A 51 3.45 7.45 -10.13
CA ARG A 51 4.89 7.27 -9.91
C ARG A 51 5.22 7.13 -8.43
N GLU A 52 4.65 8.00 -7.59
CA GLU A 52 4.86 7.94 -6.14
C GLU A 52 4.34 6.61 -5.55
N VAL A 53 3.15 6.17 -5.96
CA VAL A 53 2.61 4.86 -5.55
C VAL A 53 3.52 3.71 -5.99
N ASP A 54 4.02 3.75 -7.23
CA ASP A 54 4.86 2.69 -7.78
C ASP A 54 6.22 2.61 -7.07
N ASP A 55 6.83 3.76 -6.77
CA ASP A 55 8.06 3.84 -5.96
C ASP A 55 7.85 3.24 -4.56
N LEU A 56 6.71 3.53 -3.92
CA LEU A 56 6.37 2.97 -2.61
C LEU A 56 6.10 1.47 -2.68
N LEU A 57 5.44 0.99 -3.73
CA LEU A 57 5.25 -0.43 -3.99
C LEU A 57 6.59 -1.14 -4.24
N TYR A 58 7.49 -0.51 -5.00
CA TYR A 58 8.83 -1.02 -5.23
C TYR A 58 9.61 -1.13 -3.90
N LYS A 59 9.57 -0.09 -3.06
CA LYS A 59 10.15 -0.12 -1.69
C LYS A 59 9.56 -1.26 -0.86
N ALA A 60 8.25 -1.54 -0.98
CA ALA A 60 7.61 -2.66 -0.27
C ALA A 60 8.18 -4.02 -0.71
N LYS A 61 8.33 -4.22 -2.03
CA LYS A 61 8.91 -5.44 -2.61
C LYS A 61 10.40 -5.59 -2.24
N ALA A 62 11.19 -4.52 -2.38
CA ALA A 62 12.62 -4.51 -2.11
C ALA A 62 12.97 -4.87 -0.65
N LYS A 63 12.05 -4.61 0.30
CA LYS A 63 12.21 -4.96 1.72
C LYS A 63 11.72 -6.38 2.08
N GLY A 64 11.45 -7.24 1.09
CA GLY A 64 11.00 -8.62 1.29
C GLY A 64 9.49 -8.85 1.16
N GLY A 65 8.75 -7.89 0.60
CA GLY A 65 7.32 -8.03 0.32
C GLY A 65 6.43 -8.09 1.58
N ASN A 66 5.20 -8.57 1.38
CA ASN A 66 4.13 -8.72 2.39
C ASN A 66 4.04 -7.53 3.37
N ARG A 67 3.92 -6.32 2.82
CA ARG A 67 3.87 -5.09 3.62
C ARG A 67 3.23 -3.94 2.89
N ILE A 68 2.82 -2.96 3.68
CA ILE A 68 2.35 -1.67 3.21
C ILE A 68 3.46 -0.64 3.43
N VAL A 69 3.76 0.15 2.40
CA VAL A 69 4.65 1.31 2.48
C VAL A 69 3.86 2.53 2.07
N SER A 70 3.85 3.55 2.93
CA SER A 70 3.18 4.83 2.69
C SER A 70 4.11 5.96 3.09
N GLU A 71 4.17 7.04 2.32
CA GLU A 71 4.78 8.28 2.79
C GLU A 71 3.72 9.10 3.53
N GLY A 72 3.90 9.21 4.85
CA GLY A 72 3.20 10.18 5.66
C GLY A 72 3.98 11.48 5.60
N SER A 73 3.36 12.56 5.15
CA SER A 73 3.85 13.91 5.42
C SER A 73 3.86 14.12 6.94
N GLU A 74 4.99 13.84 7.57
CA GLU A 74 5.32 14.36 8.89
C GLU A 74 5.57 15.87 8.74
N LYS A 75 4.63 16.63 9.29
CA LYS A 75 4.91 17.90 9.95
C LYS A 75 4.14 17.92 11.26
#